data_AF-A0A535S9M1-F1
#
_entry.id   AF-A0A535S9M1-F1
#
_cell.length_a   1.000
_cell.length_b   1.000
_cell.length_c   1.000
_cell.angle_alpha   90.00
_cell.angle_beta   90.00
_cell.angle_gamma   90.00
#
_symmetry.space_group_name_H-M   'P 1'
#
loop_
_entity.id
_entity.type
_entity.pdbx_description
1 polymer ?
#
loop_
_entity_poly.entity_id
_entity_poly.type
_entity_poly.pdbx_seq_one_letter_code
_entity_poly.pdbx_strand_id
1 'polypeptide(L)'
;MLEAVVERFADGGMAAVKPIVDDPALPALKKLERVFAGIAGWKAERKELVLGIIEVWNSDSNAIVREKVRRMTVRLMVPLLAAVVRQGVDEGVFRVASPDETAAVLVSLMLGFQEQATHLFIARQAGTIPFEVVERTIAGFTQAFERILGIPTGSLTLQDQATLHFWFG
;
A
#
# COMPACT_ATOMS: atom_id res chain seq x y z
N MET A 1 -9.64 -9.37 -20.64
CA MET A 1 -10.09 -7.97 -20.43
C MET A 1 -9.73 -7.46 -19.05
N LEU A 2 -10.05 -8.19 -17.97
CA LEU A 2 -9.70 -7.76 -16.60
C LEU A 2 -8.19 -7.48 -16.42
N GLU A 3 -7.32 -8.36 -16.95
CA GLU A 3 -5.86 -8.20 -16.89
C GLU A 3 -5.41 -6.81 -17.39
N ALA A 4 -5.71 -6.44 -18.63
CA ALA A 4 -5.31 -5.15 -19.20
C ALA A 4 -5.94 -3.94 -18.48
N VAL A 5 -7.11 -4.09 -17.85
CA VAL A 5 -7.73 -3.03 -17.05
C VAL A 5 -6.93 -2.83 -15.76
N VAL A 6 -6.57 -3.92 -15.08
CA VAL A 6 -5.83 -3.86 -13.81
C VAL A 6 -4.37 -3.43 -14.04
N GLU A 7 -3.75 -3.84 -15.14
CA GLU A 7 -2.41 -3.35 -15.53
C GLU A 7 -2.41 -1.83 -15.69
N ARG A 8 -3.29 -1.27 -16.53
CA ARG A 8 -3.41 0.19 -16.69
C ARG A 8 -3.74 0.91 -15.38
N PHE A 9 -4.57 0.29 -14.54
CA PHE A 9 -4.91 0.86 -13.24
C PHE A 9 -3.70 0.94 -12.30
N ALA A 10 -2.87 -0.11 -12.28
CA ALA A 10 -1.64 -0.14 -11.50
C ALA A 10 -0.58 0.83 -12.05
N ASP A 11 -0.42 0.92 -13.36
CA ASP A 11 0.48 1.87 -14.01
C ASP A 11 0.09 3.32 -13.67
N GLY A 12 -1.20 3.64 -13.70
CA GLY A 12 -1.69 4.96 -13.28
C GLY A 12 -1.41 5.26 -11.81
N GLY A 13 -1.60 4.28 -10.92
CA GLY A 13 -1.23 4.43 -9.51
C GLY A 13 0.27 4.64 -9.30
N MET A 14 1.09 3.98 -10.12
CA MET A 14 2.55 4.13 -10.12
C MET A 14 2.97 5.53 -10.57
N ALA A 15 2.37 6.02 -11.66
CA ALA A 15 2.60 7.36 -12.17
C ALA A 15 2.21 8.45 -11.16
N ALA A 16 1.19 8.21 -10.33
CA ALA A 16 0.76 9.14 -9.29
C ALA A 16 1.80 9.29 -8.14
N VAL A 17 2.56 8.24 -7.83
CA VAL A 17 3.53 8.28 -6.71
C VAL A 17 4.97 8.55 -7.14
N LYS A 18 5.30 8.33 -8.41
CA LYS A 18 6.67 8.55 -8.91
C LYS A 18 7.20 9.98 -8.61
N PRO A 19 6.45 11.07 -8.83
CA PRO A 19 6.92 12.42 -8.51
C PRO A 19 7.25 12.62 -7.02
N ILE A 20 6.56 11.91 -6.13
CA ILE A 20 6.78 11.98 -4.67
C ILE A 20 8.12 11.35 -4.31
N VAL A 21 8.44 10.21 -4.93
CA VAL A 21 9.71 9.50 -4.70
C VAL A 21 10.88 10.30 -5.26
N ASP A 22 10.69 10.93 -6.42
CA ASP A 22 11.72 11.69 -7.11
C ASP A 22 12.00 13.08 -6.50
N ASP A 23 11.12 13.60 -5.62
CA ASP A 23 11.28 14.93 -5.02
C ASP A 23 12.47 14.96 -4.03
N PRO A 24 13.58 15.66 -4.33
CA PRO A 24 14.76 15.67 -3.47
C PRO A 24 14.55 16.48 -2.18
N ALA A 25 13.53 17.34 -2.11
CA ALA A 25 13.27 18.17 -0.94
C ALA A 25 12.43 17.46 0.13
N LEU A 26 11.87 16.28 -0.17
CA LEU A 26 11.05 15.52 0.78
C LEU A 26 11.89 14.53 1.58
N PRO A 27 11.84 14.60 2.93
CA PRO A 27 12.45 13.59 3.79
C PRO A 27 11.86 12.20 3.54
N ALA A 28 12.66 11.15 3.71
CA ALA A 28 12.29 9.78 3.40
C ALA A 28 11.02 9.30 4.13
N LEU A 29 10.90 9.63 5.42
CA LEU A 29 9.72 9.30 6.21
C LEU A 29 8.45 9.94 5.62
N LYS A 30 8.52 11.21 5.23
CA LYS A 30 7.41 11.93 4.60
C LYS A 30 7.12 11.45 3.18
N LYS A 31 8.14 11.03 2.43
CA LYS A 31 7.94 10.36 1.14
C LYS A 31 7.13 9.09 1.31
N LEU A 32 7.47 8.26 2.31
CA LEU A 32 6.77 7.02 2.56
C LEU A 32 5.27 7.28 2.84
N GLU A 33 4.95 8.18 3.77
CA GLU A 33 3.57 8.57 4.07
C GLU A 33 2.83 9.06 2.81
N ARG A 34 3.45 9.95 2.03
CA ARG A 34 2.85 10.52 0.82
C ARG A 34 2.69 9.49 -0.30
N VAL A 35 3.58 8.52 -0.44
CA VAL A 35 3.43 7.42 -1.41
C VAL A 35 2.15 6.62 -1.08
N PHE A 36 1.96 6.22 0.18
CA PHE A 36 0.76 5.46 0.56
C PHE A 36 -0.51 6.30 0.48
N ALA A 37 -0.46 7.56 0.87
CA ALA A 37 -1.57 8.50 0.69
C ALA A 37 -1.91 8.71 -0.79
N GLY A 38 -0.90 8.82 -1.67
CA GLY A 38 -1.08 8.96 -3.12
C GLY A 38 -1.73 7.72 -3.74
N ILE A 39 -1.33 6.52 -3.34
CA ILE A 39 -1.98 5.27 -3.76
C ILE A 39 -3.44 5.24 -3.30
N ALA A 40 -3.70 5.61 -2.04
CA ALA A 40 -5.06 5.64 -1.50
C ALA A 40 -5.94 6.66 -2.21
N GLY A 41 -5.43 7.88 -2.45
CA GLY A 41 -6.13 8.94 -3.18
C GLY A 41 -6.43 8.55 -4.63
N TRP A 42 -5.44 7.99 -5.34
CA TRP A 42 -5.64 7.49 -6.71
C TRP A 42 -6.77 6.45 -6.79
N LYS A 43 -6.83 5.54 -5.81
CA LYS A 43 -7.91 4.56 -5.68
C LYS A 43 -9.26 5.22 -5.34
N ALA A 44 -9.26 6.21 -4.43
CA ALA A 44 -10.47 6.88 -3.98
C ALA A 44 -11.15 7.68 -5.11
N GLU A 45 -10.36 8.37 -5.94
CA GLU A 45 -10.84 9.05 -7.16
C GLU A 45 -11.50 8.09 -8.16
N ARG A 46 -11.21 6.80 -8.06
CA ARG A 46 -11.67 5.73 -8.97
C ARG A 46 -12.46 4.66 -8.22
N LYS A 47 -13.19 5.05 -7.17
CA LYS A 47 -13.91 4.13 -6.27
C LYS A 47 -14.75 3.10 -7.02
N GLU A 48 -15.61 3.52 -7.95
CA GLU A 48 -16.48 2.60 -8.71
C GLU A 48 -15.68 1.53 -9.48
N LEU A 49 -14.57 1.92 -10.10
CA LEU A 49 -13.69 0.98 -10.78
C LEU A 49 -13.03 0.01 -9.79
N VAL A 50 -12.59 0.51 -8.63
CA VAL A 50 -11.99 -0.33 -7.58
C VAL A 50 -13.02 -1.35 -7.05
N LEU A 51 -14.26 -0.94 -6.83
CA LEU A 51 -15.34 -1.83 -6.39
C LEU A 51 -15.65 -2.90 -7.45
N GLY A 52 -15.80 -2.51 -8.71
CA GLY A 52 -16.01 -3.46 -9.81
C GLY A 52 -14.84 -4.43 -9.99
N ILE A 53 -13.60 -4.01 -9.73
CA ILE A 53 -12.45 -4.92 -9.67
C ILE A 53 -12.63 -5.89 -8.50
N ILE A 54 -12.88 -5.43 -7.27
CA ILE A 54 -13.01 -6.28 -6.07
C ILE A 54 -14.07 -7.38 -6.26
N GLU A 55 -15.22 -7.05 -6.84
CA GLU A 55 -16.33 -8.00 -7.07
C GLU A 55 -15.91 -9.20 -7.93
N VAL A 56 -15.18 -8.95 -9.01
CA VAL A 56 -14.73 -10.02 -9.92
C VAL A 56 -13.40 -10.64 -9.47
N TRP A 57 -12.57 -9.88 -8.74
CA TRP A 57 -11.19 -10.24 -8.40
C TRP A 57 -11.09 -11.52 -7.58
N ASN A 58 -12.05 -11.77 -6.69
CA ASN A 58 -12.03 -12.89 -5.75
C ASN A 58 -12.46 -14.24 -6.36
N SER A 59 -12.92 -14.28 -7.61
CA SER A 59 -13.23 -15.53 -8.30
C SER A 59 -11.95 -16.34 -8.59
N ASP A 60 -12.00 -17.66 -8.45
CA ASP A 60 -10.89 -18.56 -8.78
C ASP A 60 -10.46 -18.45 -10.25
N SER A 61 -11.40 -18.11 -11.14
CA SER A 61 -11.10 -17.89 -12.57
C SER A 61 -10.09 -16.77 -12.82
N ASN A 62 -9.87 -15.89 -11.84
CA ASN A 62 -8.96 -14.76 -11.93
C ASN A 62 -7.61 -14.98 -11.21
N ALA A 63 -7.34 -16.17 -10.66
CA ALA A 63 -6.10 -16.45 -9.92
C ALA A 63 -4.82 -16.13 -10.73
N ILE A 64 -4.80 -16.46 -12.03
CA ILE A 64 -3.68 -16.14 -12.92
C ILE A 64 -3.49 -14.62 -13.06
N VAL A 65 -4.59 -13.89 -13.22
CA VAL A 65 -4.56 -12.42 -13.33
C VAL A 65 -4.05 -11.80 -12.03
N ARG A 66 -4.50 -12.31 -10.88
CA ARG A 66 -4.02 -11.87 -9.55
C ARG A 66 -2.51 -12.03 -9.42
N GLU A 67 -1.99 -13.20 -9.80
CA GLU A 67 -0.55 -13.46 -9.73
C GLU A 67 0.26 -12.58 -10.68
N LYS A 68 -0.23 -12.34 -11.90
CA LYS A 68 0.41 -11.42 -12.85
C LYS A 68 0.50 -10.00 -12.30
N VAL A 69 -0.61 -9.50 -11.75
CA VAL A 69 -0.67 -8.16 -11.15
C VAL A 69 0.23 -8.08 -9.92
N ARG A 70 0.23 -9.09 -9.06
CA ARG A 70 1.15 -9.17 -7.91
C ARG A 70 2.59 -9.05 -8.35
N ARG A 71 3.03 -9.82 -9.36
CA ARG A 71 4.40 -9.77 -9.89
C ARG A 71 4.73 -8.40 -10.49
N MET A 72 3.79 -7.79 -11.20
CA MET A 72 3.96 -6.45 -11.74
C MET A 72 4.12 -5.40 -10.62
N THR A 73 3.26 -5.43 -9.60
CA THR A 73 3.37 -4.55 -8.44
C THR A 73 4.71 -4.71 -7.74
N VAL A 74 5.20 -5.94 -7.55
CA VAL A 74 6.54 -6.19 -6.98
C VAL A 74 7.63 -5.53 -7.84
N ARG A 75 7.63 -5.77 -9.15
CA ARG A 75 8.64 -5.20 -10.07
C ARG A 75 8.68 -3.68 -10.03
N LEU A 76 7.52 -3.02 -9.88
CA LEU A 76 7.42 -1.57 -9.89
C LEU A 76 7.69 -0.94 -8.51
N MET A 77 7.16 -1.53 -7.43
CA MET A 77 7.22 -0.92 -6.10
C MET A 77 8.54 -1.17 -5.37
N VAL A 78 9.20 -2.31 -5.59
CA VAL A 78 10.45 -2.62 -4.88
C VAL A 78 11.53 -1.58 -5.16
N PRO A 79 11.83 -1.19 -6.43
CA PRO A 79 12.83 -0.16 -6.70
C PRO A 79 12.49 1.20 -6.09
N LEU A 80 11.21 1.57 -6.06
CA LEU A 80 10.76 2.84 -5.47
C LEU A 80 10.93 2.86 -3.96
N LEU A 81 10.47 1.81 -3.27
CA LEU A 81 10.67 1.72 -1.82
C LEU A 81 12.15 1.57 -1.47
N ALA A 82 12.95 0.90 -2.29
CA ALA A 82 14.39 0.82 -2.09
C ALA A 82 15.04 2.21 -2.13
N ALA A 83 14.64 3.07 -3.07
CA ALA A 83 15.11 4.45 -3.12
C ALA A 83 14.75 5.23 -1.85
N VAL A 84 13.50 5.12 -1.37
CA VAL A 84 13.05 5.79 -0.14
C VAL A 84 13.77 5.25 1.10
N VAL A 85 13.97 3.92 1.20
CA VAL A 85 14.65 3.30 2.34
C VAL A 85 16.13 3.70 2.36
N ARG A 86 16.83 3.67 1.21
CA ARG A 86 18.22 4.15 1.12
C ARG A 86 18.34 5.60 1.58
N GLN A 87 17.47 6.47 1.06
CA GLN A 87 17.44 7.86 1.48
C GLN A 87 17.23 8.00 3.00
N GLY A 88 16.32 7.23 3.60
CA GLY A 88 16.09 7.32 5.04
C GLY A 88 17.23 6.77 5.90
N VAL A 89 18.03 5.83 5.38
CA VAL A 89 19.29 5.43 6.00
C VAL A 89 20.32 6.55 5.91
N ASP A 90 20.47 7.18 4.75
CA ASP A 90 21.40 8.31 4.53
C ASP A 90 21.03 9.53 5.39
N GLU A 91 19.73 9.78 5.59
CA GLU A 91 19.19 10.80 6.51
C GLU A 91 19.34 10.43 7.99
N GLY A 92 19.71 9.19 8.31
CA GLY A 92 19.81 8.68 9.68
C GLY A 92 18.46 8.47 10.38
N VAL A 93 17.35 8.52 9.65
CA VAL A 93 15.99 8.34 10.19
C VAL A 93 15.55 6.88 10.23
N PHE A 94 16.09 6.02 9.36
CA PHE A 94 15.83 4.58 9.35
C PHE A 94 17.03 3.79 9.85
N ARG A 95 16.77 2.70 10.58
CA ARG A 95 17.80 1.78 11.08
C ARG A 95 17.71 0.45 10.34
N VAL A 96 18.17 0.47 9.09
CA VAL A 96 18.09 -0.67 8.16
C VAL A 96 19.49 -1.02 7.66
N ALA A 97 19.88 -2.29 7.78
CA ALA A 97 21.20 -2.76 7.33
C ALA A 97 21.26 -3.05 5.82
N SER A 98 20.14 -3.45 5.24
CA SER A 98 20.04 -3.94 3.85
C SER A 98 18.83 -3.28 3.18
N PRO A 99 18.99 -2.05 2.63
CA PRO A 99 17.86 -1.25 2.13
C PRO A 99 17.04 -1.93 1.03
N ASP A 100 17.70 -2.58 0.08
CA ASP A 100 17.06 -3.16 -1.10
C ASP A 100 16.25 -4.41 -0.72
N GLU A 101 16.80 -5.29 0.11
CA GLU A 101 16.12 -6.45 0.66
C GLU A 101 14.96 -6.04 1.58
N THR A 102 15.16 -5.00 2.38
CA THR A 102 14.13 -4.45 3.26
C THR A 102 12.95 -3.91 2.46
N ALA A 103 13.21 -3.21 1.34
CA ALA A 103 12.16 -2.77 0.45
C ALA A 103 11.31 -3.94 -0.10
N ALA A 104 11.93 -5.07 -0.45
CA ALA A 104 11.20 -6.26 -0.88
C ALA A 104 10.30 -6.85 0.22
N VAL A 105 10.76 -6.83 1.47
CA VAL A 105 9.96 -7.22 2.64
C VAL A 105 8.78 -6.27 2.84
N LEU A 106 9.00 -4.96 2.77
CA LEU A 106 7.93 -3.96 2.90
C LEU A 106 6.87 -4.08 1.79
N VAL A 107 7.28 -4.34 0.55
CA VAL A 107 6.34 -4.61 -0.55
C VAL A 107 5.54 -5.88 -0.31
N SER A 108 6.16 -6.94 0.22
CA SER A 108 5.46 -8.18 0.57
C SER A 108 4.41 -7.93 1.66
N LEU A 109 4.76 -7.14 2.68
CA LEU A 109 3.84 -6.74 3.74
C LEU A 109 2.69 -5.87 3.20
N MET A 110 2.98 -4.95 2.28
CA MET A 110 1.97 -4.15 1.58
C MET A 110 0.99 -5.02 0.78
N LEU A 111 1.48 -6.04 0.07
CA LEU A 111 0.62 -6.96 -0.67
C LEU A 111 -0.27 -7.79 0.26
N GLY A 112 0.29 -8.28 1.37
CA GLY A 112 -0.50 -8.94 2.42
C GLY A 112 -1.57 -8.02 3.02
N PHE A 113 -1.24 -6.74 3.22
CA PHE A 113 -2.22 -5.74 3.64
C PHE A 113 -3.34 -5.56 2.61
N GLN A 114 -3.02 -5.47 1.31
CA GLN A 114 -4.03 -5.29 0.25
C GLN A 114 -5.03 -6.45 0.19
N GLU A 115 -4.55 -7.68 0.37
CA GLU A 115 -5.40 -8.86 0.46
C GLU A 115 -6.34 -8.77 1.68
N GLN A 116 -5.78 -8.52 2.87
CA GLN A 116 -6.56 -8.36 4.10
C GLN A 116 -7.55 -7.19 4.03
N ALA A 117 -7.16 -6.07 3.42
CA ALA A 117 -8.03 -4.90 3.25
C ALA A 117 -9.27 -5.23 2.40
N THR A 118 -9.14 -6.06 1.37
CA THR A 118 -10.28 -6.54 0.58
C THR A 118 -11.25 -7.35 1.44
N HIS A 119 -10.74 -8.27 2.26
CA HIS A 119 -11.57 -9.06 3.17
C HIS A 119 -12.26 -8.20 4.23
N LEU A 120 -11.53 -7.25 4.84
CA LEU A 120 -12.08 -6.30 5.80
C LEU A 120 -13.17 -5.43 5.17
N PHE A 121 -12.96 -4.98 3.94
CA PHE A 121 -13.93 -4.16 3.21
C PHE A 121 -15.24 -4.92 3.02
N ILE A 122 -15.16 -6.15 2.51
CA ILE A 122 -16.34 -7.00 2.29
C ILE A 122 -17.06 -7.29 3.63
N ALA A 123 -16.32 -7.62 4.68
CA ALA A 123 -16.89 -7.89 5.99
C ALA A 123 -17.56 -6.66 6.62
N ARG A 124 -16.99 -5.46 6.44
CA ARG A 124 -17.60 -4.19 6.87
C ARG A 124 -18.89 -3.90 6.13
N GLN A 125 -18.91 -4.06 4.81
CA GLN A 125 -20.11 -3.86 4.00
C GLN A 125 -21.22 -4.86 4.36
N ALA A 126 -20.85 -6.09 4.73
CA ALA A 126 -21.78 -7.11 5.21
C ALA A 126 -22.22 -6.92 6.69
N GLY A 127 -21.67 -5.93 7.40
CA GLY A 127 -21.98 -5.68 8.81
C GLY A 127 -21.50 -6.79 9.77
N THR A 128 -20.59 -7.67 9.34
CA THR A 128 -20.14 -8.82 10.14
C THR A 128 -19.00 -8.50 11.08
N ILE A 129 -18.32 -7.36 10.88
CA ILE A 129 -17.29 -6.84 11.77
C ILE A 129 -17.53 -5.36 12.11
N PRO A 130 -17.18 -4.94 13.33
CA PRO A 130 -17.23 -3.53 13.70
C PRO A 130 -15.99 -2.79 13.17
N PHE A 131 -16.05 -1.44 13.11
CA PHE A 131 -15.00 -0.61 12.50
C PHE A 131 -13.66 -0.71 13.23
N GLU A 132 -13.69 -0.96 14.53
CA GLU A 132 -12.51 -1.10 15.40
C GLU A 132 -11.60 -2.27 14.98
N VAL A 133 -12.15 -3.29 14.33
CA VAL A 133 -11.35 -4.40 13.77
C VAL A 133 -10.49 -3.90 12.61
N VAL A 134 -11.01 -3.00 11.78
CA VAL A 134 -10.27 -2.37 10.68
C VAL A 134 -9.14 -1.51 11.24
N GLU A 135 -9.46 -0.62 12.18
CA GLU A 135 -8.48 0.26 12.82
C GLU A 135 -7.33 -0.53 13.45
N ARG A 136 -7.65 -1.56 14.24
CA ARG A 136 -6.65 -2.43 14.87
C ARG A 136 -5.76 -3.13 13.85
N THR A 137 -6.34 -3.60 12.75
CA THR A 137 -5.59 -4.30 11.70
C THR A 137 -4.61 -3.35 11.03
N ILE A 138 -5.07 -2.16 10.63
CA ILE A 138 -4.25 -1.15 9.96
C ILE A 138 -3.16 -0.59 10.87
N ALA A 139 -3.46 -0.39 12.15
CA ALA A 139 -2.47 -0.04 13.15
C ALA A 139 -1.39 -1.14 13.28
N GLY A 140 -1.78 -2.41 13.25
CA GLY A 140 -0.85 -3.54 13.27
C GLY A 140 0.12 -3.55 12.09
N PHE A 141 -0.39 -3.32 10.87
CA PHE A 141 0.46 -3.18 9.68
C PHE A 141 1.39 -1.97 9.77
N THR A 142 0.89 -0.81 10.21
CA THR A 142 1.70 0.40 10.39
C THR A 142 2.84 0.17 11.38
N GLN A 143 2.56 -0.45 12.53
CA GLN A 143 3.59 -0.80 13.51
C GLN A 143 4.60 -1.82 12.96
N ALA A 144 4.19 -2.74 12.08
CA ALA A 144 5.13 -3.67 11.44
C ALA A 144 6.09 -2.92 10.50
N PHE A 145 5.59 -1.95 9.72
CA PHE A 145 6.46 -1.04 8.95
C PHE A 145 7.45 -0.30 9.84
N GLU A 146 6.98 0.28 10.95
CA GLU A 146 7.85 1.00 11.88
C GLU A 146 8.96 0.11 12.46
N ARG A 147 8.62 -1.12 12.87
CA ARG A 147 9.60 -2.09 13.39
C ARG A 147 10.63 -2.49 12.32
N ILE A 148 10.19 -2.74 11.09
CA ILE A 148 11.09 -3.13 9.98
C ILE A 148 12.03 -1.98 9.61
N LEU A 149 11.54 -0.74 9.63
CA LEU A 149 12.35 0.47 9.37
C LEU A 149 13.23 0.87 10.57
N GLY A 150 13.01 0.26 11.73
CA GLY A 150 13.74 0.55 12.96
C GLY A 150 13.46 1.95 13.51
N ILE A 151 12.22 2.44 13.34
CA ILE A 151 11.75 3.74 13.85
C ILE A 151 10.82 3.58 15.06
N PRO A 152 10.69 4.60 15.93
CA PRO A 152 9.78 4.54 17.07
C PRO A 152 8.33 4.32 16.66
N THR A 153 7.57 3.62 17.50
CA THR A 153 6.13 3.44 17.27
C THR A 153 5.39 4.77 17.29
N GLY A 154 4.46 4.96 16.33
CA GLY A 154 3.73 6.21 16.12
C GLY A 154 4.47 7.25 15.28
N SER A 155 5.62 6.91 14.69
CA SER A 155 6.36 7.80 13.80
C SER A 155 5.78 7.85 12.39
N LEU A 156 4.98 6.85 12.00
CA LEU A 156 4.49 6.69 10.63
C LEU A 156 2.96 6.69 10.58
N THR A 157 2.40 7.50 9.67
CA THR A 157 0.97 7.43 9.32
C THR A 157 0.81 6.91 7.90
N LEU A 158 0.50 5.60 7.74
CA LEU A 158 0.33 4.99 6.43
C LEU A 158 -1.06 5.23 5.81
N GLN A 159 -2.09 5.32 6.64
CA GLN A 159 -3.47 5.62 6.24
C GLN A 159 -4.06 6.52 7.33
N ASP A 160 -4.60 7.67 6.93
CA ASP A 160 -5.26 8.57 7.86
C ASP A 160 -6.70 8.13 8.17
N GLN A 161 -7.25 8.64 9.26
CA GLN A 161 -8.59 8.27 9.73
C GLN A 161 -9.67 8.60 8.69
N ALA A 162 -9.52 9.69 7.93
CA ALA A 162 -10.46 10.09 6.89
C ALA A 162 -10.51 9.05 5.75
N THR A 163 -9.36 8.55 5.33
CA THR A 163 -9.22 7.48 4.33
C THR A 163 -9.84 6.18 4.85
N LEU A 164 -9.64 5.84 6.13
CA LEU A 164 -10.26 4.65 6.73
C LEU A 164 -11.78 4.74 6.73
N HIS A 165 -12.35 5.85 7.16
CA HIS A 165 -13.81 6.04 7.13
C HIS A 165 -14.35 6.08 5.70
N PHE A 166 -13.63 6.66 4.74
CA PHE A 166 -14.08 6.68 3.34
C PHE A 166 -14.26 5.27 2.74
N TRP A 167 -13.35 4.35 3.08
CA TRP A 167 -13.36 2.98 2.56
C TRP A 167 -14.19 2.01 3.41
N PHE A 168 -14.14 2.13 4.74
CA PHE A 168 -14.67 1.14 5.66
C PHE A 168 -15.77 1.67 6.58
N GLY A 169 -16.07 2.96 6.51
CA GLY A 169 -17.15 3.62 7.27
C GLY A 169 -18.53 3.12 6.88
#